data_AF-A0A355SJH4-F1
#
_entry.id   AF-A0A355SJH4-F1
#
_cell.length_a   1.000
_cell.length_b   1.000
_cell.length_c   1.000
_cell.angle_alpha   90.00
_cell.angle_beta   90.00
_cell.angle_gamma   90.00
#
_symmetry.space_group_name_H-M   'P 1'
#
loop_
_entity.id
_entity.type
_entity.pdbx_description
1 polymer ?
#
loop_
_entity_poly.entity_id
_entity_poly.type
_entity_poly.pdbx_seq_one_letter_code
_entity_poly.pdbx_strand_id
1 'polypeptide(L)'
;MHTDRDIWINIFDEQNEKMARLQLCDAVKRVVTRELPDIFEMEAVKALAVAVRTTIVKRLKMFDGVGCEKYPGADISTGMNGYGEIANIELIRKNVGKRFDEFYNIACTASDITSGTIITCGGRPITADYHLTCGGGTENSEDVLGNRVMYFRKVLCKYCSNSPYWESTVDIPVKEIEDKLNVKIFKSSSISGPESEGIVDRIDRDETGRIRSIRIGGRFFTGKQIKDILGLNSSRFGWDPVAIRFNVRGSGEGLGMCLYGANSMAQQGKSYIDILKYYYTNIDIGNIDIADDAMPLKGKAFVIDAGHGGE
;
A
#
# COMPACT_ATOMS: atom_id res chain seq x y z
N MET A 1 -1.56 -33.73 -7.17
CA MET A 1 -1.78 -32.26 -7.18
C MET A 1 -0.68 -31.67 -6.32
N HIS A 2 0.29 -30.99 -6.93
CA HIS A 2 1.42 -30.45 -6.18
C HIS A 2 0.92 -29.38 -5.22
N THR A 3 1.38 -29.46 -3.98
CA THR A 3 1.01 -28.51 -2.93
C THR A 3 2.15 -27.51 -2.75
N ASP A 4 1.88 -26.37 -2.12
CA ASP A 4 2.92 -25.36 -1.80
C ASP A 4 4.12 -25.91 -1.01
N ARG A 5 3.96 -27.10 -0.40
CA ARG A 5 4.98 -27.78 0.40
C ARG A 5 6.10 -28.35 -0.46
N ASP A 6 5.85 -28.56 -1.75
CA ASP A 6 6.82 -29.14 -2.69
C ASP A 6 7.68 -28.05 -3.38
N ILE A 7 7.29 -26.78 -3.23
CA ILE A 7 7.97 -25.64 -3.84
C ILE A 7 8.91 -25.02 -2.83
N TRP A 8 10.19 -24.92 -3.19
CA TRP A 8 11.19 -24.21 -2.42
C TRP A 8 11.51 -22.89 -3.07
N ILE A 9 11.64 -21.85 -2.25
CA ILE A 9 12.02 -20.52 -2.68
C ILE A 9 13.37 -20.13 -2.10
N ASN A 10 14.17 -19.47 -2.92
CA ASN A 10 15.47 -18.92 -2.56
C ASN A 10 15.31 -17.45 -2.18
N ILE A 11 15.69 -17.10 -0.96
CA ILE A 11 15.50 -15.77 -0.38
C ILE A 11 16.88 -15.18 -0.07
N PHE A 12 17.20 -14.02 -0.65
CA PHE A 12 18.40 -13.28 -0.23
C PHE A 12 18.10 -12.45 1.01
N ASP A 13 18.76 -12.76 2.13
CA ASP A 13 18.70 -12.00 3.37
C ASP A 13 19.70 -10.84 3.31
N GLU A 14 19.22 -9.64 3.02
CA GLU A 14 20.06 -8.44 2.87
C GLU A 14 20.76 -8.02 4.17
N GLN A 15 20.22 -8.38 5.35
CA GLN A 15 20.84 -8.02 6.62
C GLN A 15 22.09 -8.85 6.92
N ASN A 16 22.05 -10.14 6.56
CA ASN A 16 23.13 -11.10 6.83
C ASN A 16 23.93 -11.47 5.58
N GLU A 17 23.61 -10.85 4.44
CA GLU A 17 24.22 -11.07 3.13
C GLU A 17 24.31 -12.55 2.71
N LYS A 18 23.23 -13.32 2.96
CA LYS A 18 23.23 -14.77 2.72
C LYS A 18 21.94 -15.27 2.09
N MET A 19 22.06 -16.41 1.40
CA MET A 19 20.91 -17.14 0.86
C MET A 19 20.25 -17.98 1.95
N ALA A 20 18.94 -17.79 2.11
CA ALA A 20 18.05 -18.66 2.87
C ALA A 20 17.13 -19.42 1.92
N ARG A 21 16.66 -20.59 2.36
CA ARG A 21 15.73 -21.42 1.59
C ARG A 21 14.53 -21.78 2.45
N LEU A 22 13.32 -21.51 1.96
CA LEU A 22 12.07 -21.83 2.64
C LEU A 22 11.13 -22.57 1.70
N GLN A 23 10.24 -23.40 2.24
CA GLN A 23 9.08 -23.85 1.48
C GLN A 23 8.16 -22.65 1.21
N LEU A 24 7.48 -22.65 0.06
CA LEU A 24 6.54 -21.60 -0.31
C LEU A 24 5.46 -21.41 0.77
N CYS A 25 4.94 -22.50 1.34
CA CYS A 25 3.96 -22.42 2.44
C CYS A 25 4.51 -21.67 3.66
N ASP A 26 5.78 -21.86 4.01
CA ASP A 26 6.36 -21.21 5.19
C ASP A 26 6.66 -19.74 4.92
N ALA A 27 7.05 -19.39 3.70
CA ALA A 27 7.17 -18.01 3.29
C ALA A 27 5.81 -17.28 3.33
N VAL A 28 4.74 -17.92 2.84
CA VAL A 28 3.38 -17.37 2.90
C VAL A 28 2.96 -17.14 4.35
N LYS A 29 3.12 -18.13 5.24
CA LYS A 29 2.79 -17.98 6.67
C LYS A 29 3.53 -16.79 7.29
N ARG A 30 4.84 -16.67 7.04
CA ARG A 30 5.68 -15.59 7.59
C ARG A 30 5.27 -14.21 7.09
N VAL A 31 5.03 -14.07 5.78
CA VAL A 31 4.56 -12.80 5.21
C VAL A 31 3.19 -12.45 5.76
N VAL A 32 2.21 -13.38 5.71
CA VAL A 32 0.85 -13.12 6.22
C VAL A 32 0.88 -12.71 7.71
N THR A 33 1.67 -13.39 8.53
CA THR A 33 1.82 -13.05 9.97
C THR A 33 2.30 -11.62 10.18
N ARG A 34 3.22 -11.16 9.33
CA ARG A 34 3.79 -9.81 9.39
C ARG A 34 2.83 -8.74 8.88
N GLU A 35 2.05 -9.07 7.86
CA GLU A 35 1.16 -8.13 7.17
C GLU A 35 -0.18 -7.93 7.90
N LEU A 36 -0.54 -8.79 8.84
CA LEU A 36 -1.75 -8.64 9.63
C LEU A 36 -1.64 -7.44 10.60
N PRO A 37 -2.51 -6.41 10.48
CA PRO A 37 -2.51 -5.29 11.41
C PRO A 37 -3.29 -5.60 12.70
N ASP A 38 -4.22 -6.57 12.62
CA ASP A 38 -5.09 -7.02 13.70
C ASP A 38 -5.52 -8.49 13.46
N ILE A 39 -6.25 -9.09 14.41
CA ILE A 39 -6.92 -10.38 14.17
C ILE A 39 -8.07 -10.10 13.20
N PHE A 40 -7.87 -10.54 11.96
CA PHE A 40 -8.88 -10.45 10.90
C PHE A 40 -9.70 -11.73 10.80
N GLU A 41 -10.86 -11.62 10.16
CA GLU A 41 -11.70 -12.75 9.82
C GLU A 41 -10.96 -13.72 8.89
N MET A 42 -11.21 -15.02 9.09
CA MET A 42 -10.51 -16.09 8.38
C MET A 42 -10.57 -15.94 6.85
N GLU A 43 -11.71 -15.52 6.28
CA GLU A 43 -11.84 -15.30 4.83
C GLU A 43 -10.95 -14.16 4.31
N ALA A 44 -10.71 -13.12 5.10
CA ALA A 44 -9.77 -12.05 4.74
C ALA A 44 -8.31 -12.54 4.83
N VAL A 45 -7.97 -13.33 5.86
CA VAL A 45 -6.63 -13.92 5.99
C VAL A 45 -6.35 -14.93 4.85
N LYS A 46 -7.36 -15.70 4.43
CA LYS A 46 -7.28 -16.57 3.24
C LYS A 46 -7.03 -15.77 1.97
N ALA A 47 -7.74 -14.65 1.76
CA ALA A 47 -7.52 -13.79 0.61
C ALA A 47 -6.09 -13.24 0.59
N LEU A 48 -5.58 -12.80 1.74
CA LEU A 48 -4.19 -12.35 1.89
C LEU A 48 -3.19 -13.47 1.61
N ALA A 49 -3.39 -14.67 2.13
CA ALA A 49 -2.52 -15.82 1.88
C ALA A 49 -2.44 -16.16 0.39
N VAL A 50 -3.57 -16.14 -0.33
CA VAL A 50 -3.63 -16.37 -1.78
C VAL A 50 -2.92 -15.25 -2.56
N ALA A 51 -3.12 -13.99 -2.18
CA ALA A 51 -2.44 -12.86 -2.81
C ALA A 51 -0.90 -12.94 -2.64
N VAL A 52 -0.44 -13.14 -1.39
CA VAL A 52 0.98 -13.32 -1.06
C VAL A 52 1.59 -14.47 -1.85
N ARG A 53 0.94 -15.63 -1.84
CA ARG A 53 1.40 -16.82 -2.58
C ARG A 53 1.53 -16.54 -4.06
N THR A 54 0.50 -15.93 -4.65
CA THR A 54 0.49 -15.58 -6.08
C THR A 54 1.67 -14.69 -6.45
N THR A 55 1.93 -13.65 -5.66
CA THR A 55 3.03 -12.72 -5.92
C THR A 55 4.40 -13.39 -5.80
N ILE A 56 4.59 -14.31 -4.84
CA ILE A 56 5.82 -15.11 -4.75
C ILE A 56 5.94 -16.04 -5.96
N VAL A 57 4.88 -16.77 -6.29
CA VAL A 57 4.82 -17.72 -7.42
C VAL A 57 5.17 -17.05 -8.74
N LYS A 58 4.64 -15.84 -9.00
CA LYS A 58 4.94 -15.05 -10.20
C LYS A 58 6.44 -14.77 -10.38
N ARG A 59 7.22 -14.73 -9.31
CA ARG A 59 8.67 -14.47 -9.37
C ARG A 59 9.48 -15.73 -9.67
N LEU A 60 8.95 -16.92 -9.41
CA LEU A 60 9.72 -18.16 -9.56
C LEU A 60 9.99 -18.45 -11.04
N LYS A 61 11.22 -18.85 -11.36
CA LYS A 61 11.64 -19.19 -12.73
C LYS A 61 10.81 -20.30 -13.37
N MET A 62 10.33 -21.26 -12.58
CA MET A 62 9.46 -22.34 -13.06
C MET A 62 8.11 -21.84 -13.61
N PHE A 63 7.70 -20.62 -13.27
CA PHE A 63 6.51 -19.94 -13.80
C PHE A 63 6.87 -18.75 -14.70
N ASP A 64 8.02 -18.83 -15.39
CA ASP A 64 8.55 -17.76 -16.27
C ASP A 64 8.85 -16.44 -15.55
N GLY A 65 8.98 -16.48 -14.22
CA GLY A 65 9.37 -15.34 -13.40
C GLY A 65 10.86 -15.00 -13.52
N VAL A 66 11.19 -13.73 -13.33
CA VAL A 66 12.58 -13.23 -13.39
C VAL A 66 13.36 -13.37 -12.08
N GLY A 67 12.69 -13.78 -11.00
CA GLY A 67 13.24 -13.82 -9.65
C GLY A 67 13.52 -12.44 -9.06
N CYS A 68 14.59 -12.34 -8.29
CA CYS A 68 15.12 -11.10 -7.75
C CYS A 68 16.16 -10.48 -8.69
N GLU A 69 15.83 -9.31 -9.26
CA GLU A 69 16.72 -8.61 -10.20
C GLU A 69 18.03 -8.15 -9.54
N LYS A 70 17.96 -7.74 -8.26
CA LYS A 70 19.12 -7.23 -7.51
C LYS A 70 20.11 -8.33 -7.11
N TYR A 71 19.63 -9.56 -6.88
CA TYR A 71 20.44 -10.67 -6.37
C TYR A 71 20.26 -11.93 -7.23
N PRO A 72 21.16 -12.17 -8.20
CA PRO A 72 21.10 -13.34 -9.06
C PRO A 72 21.02 -14.65 -8.27
N GLY A 73 20.05 -15.49 -8.60
CA GLY A 73 19.82 -16.78 -7.95
C GLY A 73 18.81 -16.77 -6.81
N ALA A 74 18.42 -15.58 -6.32
CA ALA A 74 17.26 -15.42 -5.44
C ALA A 74 15.97 -15.26 -6.23
N ASP A 75 14.88 -15.77 -5.66
CA ASP A 75 13.52 -15.54 -6.14
C ASP A 75 12.96 -14.22 -5.55
N ILE A 76 13.29 -13.94 -4.29
CA ILE A 76 12.92 -12.72 -3.55
C ILE A 76 14.06 -12.28 -2.62
N SER A 77 14.06 -11.02 -2.18
CA SER A 77 14.98 -10.52 -1.13
C SER A 77 14.23 -9.85 0.01
N THR A 78 14.83 -9.81 1.20
CA THR A 78 14.24 -9.16 2.36
C THR A 78 14.17 -7.63 2.24
N GLY A 79 14.87 -7.01 1.29
CA GLY A 79 14.72 -5.57 0.99
C GLY A 79 13.54 -5.23 0.07
N MET A 80 12.88 -6.22 -0.53
CA MET A 80 11.65 -5.99 -1.29
C MET A 80 10.49 -5.64 -0.36
N ASN A 81 9.60 -4.76 -0.82
CA ASN A 81 8.37 -4.44 -0.10
C ASN A 81 7.57 -5.72 0.19
N GLY A 82 7.02 -5.87 1.39
CA GLY A 82 6.33 -7.10 1.80
C GLY A 82 7.21 -8.24 2.36
N TYR A 83 8.55 -8.18 2.23
CA TYR A 83 9.42 -9.35 2.49
C TYR A 83 10.54 -9.18 3.53
N GLY A 84 10.72 -7.99 4.11
CA GLY A 84 11.56 -7.79 5.31
C GLY A 84 11.39 -8.88 6.37
N GLU A 85 12.52 -9.39 6.87
CA GLU A 85 12.64 -10.37 7.97
C GLU A 85 12.11 -11.78 7.69
N ILE A 86 11.54 -12.07 6.53
CA ILE A 86 10.96 -13.40 6.24
C ILE A 86 11.98 -14.54 6.33
N ALA A 87 13.27 -14.25 6.17
CA ALA A 87 14.34 -15.22 6.34
C ALA A 87 14.53 -15.67 7.79
N ASN A 88 14.10 -14.86 8.78
CA ASN A 88 14.30 -15.11 10.20
C ASN A 88 13.00 -14.90 11.00
N ILE A 89 12.35 -16.01 11.37
CA ILE A 89 11.09 -16.00 12.12
C ILE A 89 11.20 -15.34 13.50
N GLU A 90 12.38 -15.36 14.13
CA GLU A 90 12.58 -14.71 15.43
C GLU A 90 12.55 -13.17 15.33
N LEU A 91 12.96 -12.60 14.20
CA LEU A 91 12.81 -11.16 13.95
C LEU A 91 11.34 -10.80 13.76
N ILE A 92 10.59 -11.61 13.02
CA ILE A 92 9.13 -11.43 12.89
C ILE A 92 8.46 -11.51 14.26
N ARG A 93 8.81 -12.52 15.07
CA ARG A 93 8.30 -12.67 16.45
C ARG A 93 8.60 -11.44 17.30
N LYS A 94 9.82 -10.91 17.23
CA LYS A 94 10.23 -9.71 17.94
C LYS A 94 9.41 -8.48 17.52
N ASN A 95 9.20 -8.28 16.23
CA ASN A 95 8.55 -7.09 15.69
C ASN A 95 7.03 -7.12 15.80
N VAL A 96 6.41 -8.27 15.59
CA VAL A 96 4.96 -8.48 15.85
C VAL A 96 4.68 -8.47 17.36
N GLY A 97 5.65 -8.92 18.16
CA GLY A 97 5.59 -8.87 19.62
C GLY A 97 4.54 -9.81 20.20
N LYS A 98 3.77 -9.33 21.19
CA LYS A 98 2.87 -10.16 22.01
C LYS A 98 1.79 -10.91 21.22
N ARG A 99 1.44 -10.42 20.01
CA ARG A 99 0.38 -10.99 19.17
C ARG A 99 0.91 -12.03 18.16
N PHE A 100 2.21 -12.29 18.15
CA PHE A 100 2.83 -13.16 17.16
C PHE A 100 2.16 -14.52 17.09
N ASP A 101 1.94 -15.18 18.21
CA ASP A 101 1.38 -16.54 18.20
C ASP A 101 -0.06 -16.56 17.65
N GLU A 102 -0.88 -15.54 17.95
CA GLU A 102 -2.23 -15.39 17.40
C GLU A 102 -2.19 -15.21 15.87
N PHE A 103 -1.36 -14.29 15.38
CA PHE A 103 -1.21 -14.00 13.95
C PHE A 103 -0.61 -15.18 13.19
N TYR A 104 0.37 -15.85 13.76
CA TYR A 104 1.02 -16.99 13.15
C TYR A 104 0.07 -18.19 13.06
N ASN A 105 -0.74 -18.44 14.08
CA ASN A 105 -1.71 -19.54 14.08
C ASN A 105 -2.82 -19.33 13.03
N ILE A 106 -3.37 -18.11 12.92
CA ILE A 106 -4.38 -17.83 11.90
C ILE A 106 -3.77 -17.85 10.49
N ALA A 107 -2.53 -17.36 10.33
CA ALA A 107 -1.80 -17.44 9.06
C ALA A 107 -1.51 -18.89 8.64
N CYS A 108 -1.13 -19.77 9.58
CA CYS A 108 -0.97 -21.20 9.33
C CYS A 108 -2.28 -21.82 8.81
N THR A 109 -3.38 -21.58 9.53
CA THR A 109 -4.70 -22.12 9.17
C THR A 109 -5.14 -21.64 7.78
N ALA A 110 -5.02 -20.34 7.51
CA ALA A 110 -5.37 -19.77 6.22
C ALA A 110 -4.47 -20.30 5.08
N SER A 111 -3.17 -20.42 5.32
CA SER A 111 -2.21 -20.97 4.37
C SER A 111 -2.51 -22.43 4.04
N ASP A 112 -2.85 -23.26 5.04
CA ASP A 112 -3.14 -24.68 4.83
C ASP A 112 -4.47 -24.88 4.09
N ILE A 113 -5.53 -24.12 4.44
CA ILE A 113 -6.83 -24.21 3.74
C ILE A 113 -6.72 -23.75 2.29
N THR A 114 -5.89 -22.75 2.00
CA THR A 114 -5.68 -22.21 0.65
C THR A 114 -4.45 -22.79 -0.04
N SER A 115 -3.96 -23.95 0.42
CA SER A 115 -2.76 -24.57 -0.13
C SER A 115 -2.91 -24.77 -1.64
N GLY A 116 -1.92 -24.34 -2.40
CA GLY A 116 -1.92 -24.40 -3.86
C GLY A 116 -2.71 -23.29 -4.53
N THR A 117 -3.56 -22.54 -3.83
CA THR A 117 -4.48 -21.59 -4.49
C THR A 117 -3.78 -20.27 -4.84
N ILE A 118 -3.85 -19.88 -6.12
CA ILE A 118 -3.28 -18.65 -6.69
C ILE A 118 -4.30 -17.91 -7.57
N ILE A 119 -3.95 -16.67 -7.91
CA ILE A 119 -4.71 -15.79 -8.80
C ILE A 119 -3.99 -15.70 -10.15
N THR A 120 -4.73 -15.88 -11.23
CA THR A 120 -4.19 -15.78 -12.59
C THR A 120 -5.00 -14.80 -13.44
N CYS A 121 -4.38 -14.25 -14.48
CA CYS A 121 -5.04 -13.47 -15.52
C CYS A 121 -4.49 -13.94 -16.87
N GLY A 122 -5.36 -14.48 -17.74
CA GLY A 122 -4.92 -15.13 -18.98
C GLY A 122 -4.00 -16.32 -18.73
N GLY A 123 -4.28 -17.13 -17.69
CA GLY A 123 -3.54 -18.34 -17.34
C GLY A 123 -2.18 -18.11 -16.65
N ARG A 124 -1.73 -16.86 -16.48
CA ARG A 124 -0.46 -16.54 -15.81
C ARG A 124 -0.69 -15.94 -14.42
N PRO A 125 0.14 -16.28 -13.41
CA PRO A 125 0.08 -15.64 -12.10
C PRO A 125 0.17 -14.12 -12.19
N ILE A 126 -0.66 -13.42 -11.41
CA ILE A 126 -0.66 -11.95 -11.36
C ILE A 126 0.32 -11.42 -10.30
N THR A 127 0.61 -10.12 -10.35
CA THR A 127 1.09 -9.44 -9.13
C THR A 127 -0.15 -9.11 -8.32
N ALA A 128 -0.31 -9.67 -7.14
CA ALA A 128 -1.47 -9.46 -6.30
C ALA A 128 -1.13 -8.49 -5.16
N ASP A 129 -0.92 -7.22 -5.50
CA ASP A 129 -0.60 -6.18 -4.52
C ASP A 129 -1.80 -5.90 -3.61
N TYR A 130 -1.50 -5.47 -2.40
CA TYR A 130 -2.47 -5.14 -1.37
C TYR A 130 -1.92 -4.01 -0.51
N HIS A 131 -2.80 -3.36 0.24
CA HIS A 131 -2.45 -2.25 1.12
C HIS A 131 -3.43 -2.17 2.29
N LEU A 132 -3.05 -1.44 3.34
CA LEU A 132 -3.77 -1.46 4.61
C LEU A 132 -5.22 -0.96 4.46
N THR A 133 -5.39 0.27 3.97
CA THR A 133 -6.70 0.92 3.85
C THR A 133 -6.76 1.82 2.63
N CYS A 134 -7.66 1.59 1.68
CA CYS A 134 -7.73 2.38 0.43
C CYS A 134 -8.33 3.78 0.58
N GLY A 135 -8.92 4.13 1.72
CA GLY A 135 -9.53 5.45 1.90
C GLY A 135 -10.80 5.70 1.09
N GLY A 136 -11.43 4.66 0.52
CA GLY A 136 -12.74 4.76 -0.16
C GLY A 136 -12.72 4.24 -1.60
N GLY A 137 -11.55 3.96 -2.16
CA GLY A 137 -11.43 3.27 -3.43
C GLY A 137 -9.98 2.95 -3.77
N THR A 138 -9.76 1.88 -4.52
CA THR A 138 -8.45 1.53 -5.06
C THR A 138 -8.10 2.43 -6.25
N GLU A 139 -6.86 2.40 -6.71
CA GLU A 139 -6.42 3.15 -7.87
C GLU A 139 -6.25 2.29 -9.12
N ASN A 140 -6.29 2.93 -10.29
CA ASN A 140 -5.88 2.28 -11.52
C ASN A 140 -4.36 2.19 -11.56
N SER A 141 -3.83 1.13 -12.17
CA SER A 141 -2.38 0.96 -12.26
C SER A 141 -1.68 2.08 -13.02
N GLU A 142 -2.30 2.68 -14.03
CA GLU A 142 -1.68 3.80 -14.77
C GLU A 142 -1.42 5.03 -13.90
N ASP A 143 -2.20 5.23 -12.84
CA ASP A 143 -2.09 6.38 -11.94
C ASP A 143 -1.00 6.17 -10.86
N VAL A 144 -0.53 4.93 -10.67
CA VAL A 144 0.47 4.55 -9.66
C VAL A 144 1.76 4.00 -10.28
N LEU A 145 1.64 3.08 -11.24
CA LEU A 145 2.75 2.39 -11.92
C LEU A 145 3.12 3.03 -13.26
N GLY A 146 2.27 3.92 -13.81
CA GLY A 146 2.49 4.56 -15.12
C GLY A 146 2.14 3.68 -16.33
N ASN A 147 1.65 2.47 -16.12
CA ASN A 147 1.20 1.58 -17.20
C ASN A 147 -0.11 0.86 -16.84
N ARG A 148 -0.91 0.54 -17.86
CA ARG A 148 -2.20 -0.13 -17.70
C ARG A 148 -2.02 -1.64 -17.46
N VAL A 149 -2.57 -2.14 -16.37
CA VAL A 149 -2.59 -3.55 -15.97
C VAL A 149 -4.04 -3.99 -15.86
N MET A 150 -4.40 -5.06 -16.56
CA MET A 150 -5.81 -5.46 -16.75
C MET A 150 -6.56 -5.78 -15.45
N TYR A 151 -5.84 -6.27 -14.44
CA TYR A 151 -6.43 -6.69 -13.16
C TYR A 151 -6.37 -5.63 -12.05
N PHE A 152 -5.58 -4.56 -12.22
CA PHE A 152 -5.51 -3.42 -11.29
C PHE A 152 -6.37 -2.26 -11.80
N ARG A 153 -7.67 -2.37 -11.54
CA ARG A 153 -8.64 -1.33 -11.85
C ARG A 153 -9.21 -0.73 -10.58
N LYS A 154 -9.56 0.56 -10.66
CA LYS A 154 -10.25 1.29 -9.60
C LYS A 154 -11.55 0.59 -9.22
N VAL A 155 -11.68 0.30 -7.93
CA VAL A 155 -12.86 -0.27 -7.29
C VAL A 155 -13.23 0.64 -6.14
N LEU A 156 -14.47 1.14 -6.13
CA LEU A 156 -14.99 1.90 -5.01
C LEU A 156 -15.11 0.96 -3.80
N CYS A 157 -14.62 1.37 -2.64
CA CYS A 157 -14.61 0.53 -1.44
C CYS A 157 -15.37 1.22 -0.30
N LYS A 158 -16.59 0.73 -0.05
CA LYS A 158 -17.41 1.14 1.09
C LYS A 158 -17.07 0.40 2.39
N TYR A 159 -16.14 -0.55 2.34
CA TYR A 159 -15.91 -1.52 3.41
C TYR A 159 -14.83 -1.08 4.42
N CYS A 160 -13.98 -0.12 4.07
CA CYS A 160 -12.84 0.27 4.91
C CYS A 160 -13.05 1.55 5.72
N SER A 161 -14.25 2.13 5.74
CA SER A 161 -14.56 3.37 6.48
C SER A 161 -14.40 3.24 7.99
N ASN A 162 -14.52 2.03 8.53
CA ASN A 162 -14.35 1.74 9.95
C ASN A 162 -12.89 1.39 10.32
N SER A 163 -11.96 1.48 9.36
CA SER A 163 -10.55 1.23 9.63
C SER A 163 -9.98 2.31 10.57
N PRO A 164 -9.13 1.96 11.55
CA PRO A 164 -8.38 2.96 12.32
C PRO A 164 -7.38 3.75 11.45
N TYR A 165 -7.13 3.31 10.22
CA TYR A 165 -6.29 3.99 9.23
C TYR A 165 -7.12 4.67 8.14
N TRP A 166 -8.42 4.88 8.38
CA TRP A 166 -9.31 5.55 7.43
C TRP A 166 -8.92 7.02 7.25
N GLU A 167 -8.75 7.74 8.35
CA GLU A 167 -8.37 9.14 8.37
C GLU A 167 -7.20 9.32 9.35
N SER A 168 -6.24 10.15 8.95
CA SER A 168 -5.15 10.57 9.82
C SER A 168 -4.81 12.02 9.58
N THR A 169 -4.22 12.65 10.58
CA THR A 169 -3.73 14.03 10.47
C THR A 169 -2.26 14.06 10.83
N VAL A 170 -1.47 14.78 10.03
CA VAL A 170 -0.06 15.03 10.34
C VAL A 170 0.22 16.52 10.24
N ASP A 171 0.82 17.06 11.30
CA ASP A 171 1.27 18.46 11.35
C ASP A 171 2.75 18.48 10.99
N ILE A 172 3.08 19.03 9.83
CA ILE A 172 4.46 19.09 9.34
C ILE A 172 4.94 20.54 9.44
N PRO A 173 6.04 20.82 10.18
CA PRO A 173 6.65 22.15 10.21
C PRO A 173 7.01 22.62 8.80
N VAL A 174 6.79 23.90 8.50
CA VAL A 174 7.08 24.47 7.16
C VAL A 174 8.54 24.24 6.76
N LYS A 175 9.47 24.37 7.71
CA LYS A 175 10.89 24.08 7.47
C LYS A 175 11.13 22.64 7.03
N GLU A 176 10.44 21.68 7.63
CA GLU A 176 10.55 20.26 7.24
C GLU A 176 9.99 20.03 5.84
N ILE A 177 8.92 20.74 5.44
CA ILE A 177 8.40 20.70 4.07
C ILE A 177 9.43 21.27 3.09
N GLU A 178 10.03 22.42 3.40
CA GLU A 178 11.09 23.04 2.59
C GLU A 178 12.27 22.08 2.38
N ASP A 179 12.73 21.47 3.47
CA ASP A 179 13.89 20.56 3.45
C ASP A 179 13.56 19.26 2.71
N LYS A 180 12.40 18.63 2.95
CA LYS A 180 12.01 17.36 2.32
C LYS A 180 11.67 17.47 0.85
N LEU A 181 11.04 18.57 0.43
CA LEU A 181 10.63 18.78 -0.96
C LEU A 181 11.66 19.59 -1.75
N ASN A 182 12.74 20.07 -1.10
CA ASN A 182 13.73 20.96 -1.68
C ASN A 182 13.09 22.20 -2.32
N VAL A 183 12.18 22.83 -1.59
CA VAL A 183 11.47 24.04 -2.00
C VAL A 183 11.71 25.17 -1.01
N LYS A 184 11.35 26.40 -1.40
CA LYS A 184 11.26 27.53 -0.49
C LYS A 184 9.83 28.03 -0.44
N ILE A 185 9.25 27.99 0.75
CA ILE A 185 7.92 28.54 1.01
C ILE A 185 8.14 30.01 1.37
N PHE A 186 7.37 30.91 0.73
CA PHE A 186 7.57 32.35 0.84
C PHE A 186 7.66 32.80 2.30
N LYS A 187 8.82 33.35 2.69
CA LYS A 187 8.98 34.00 3.98
C LYS A 187 8.29 35.35 3.93
N SER A 188 7.29 35.52 4.78
CA SER A 188 6.69 36.81 4.96
C SER A 188 7.69 37.80 5.59
N SER A 189 7.38 39.09 5.49
CA SER A 189 8.13 40.11 6.24
C SER A 189 7.47 40.33 7.60
N SER A 190 8.12 41.06 8.51
CA SER A 190 7.50 41.47 9.79
C SER A 190 6.18 42.26 9.63
N ILE A 191 5.83 42.67 8.40
CA ILE A 191 4.64 43.45 8.07
C ILE A 191 3.78 42.81 6.97
N SER A 192 4.07 41.60 6.50
CA SER A 192 3.25 40.89 5.52
C SER A 192 3.10 39.43 5.92
N GLY A 193 2.24 38.69 5.25
CA GLY A 193 1.98 37.28 5.50
C GLY A 193 1.40 36.64 4.24
N PRO A 194 1.46 35.32 4.08
CA PRO A 194 0.78 34.66 2.98
C PRO A 194 -0.72 34.89 3.10
N GLU A 195 -1.35 35.31 2.00
CA GLU A 195 -2.80 35.37 1.91
C GLU A 195 -3.35 33.97 1.65
N SER A 196 -4.36 33.58 2.41
CA SER A 196 -4.99 32.27 2.34
C SER A 196 -6.49 32.48 2.42
N GLU A 197 -7.18 32.23 1.29
CA GLU A 197 -8.61 32.47 1.19
C GLU A 197 -9.38 31.72 2.29
N GLY A 198 -10.25 32.44 2.99
CA GLY A 198 -11.05 31.91 4.10
C GLY A 198 -10.31 31.80 5.45
N ILE A 199 -8.98 31.90 5.47
CA ILE A 199 -8.17 31.90 6.70
C ILE A 199 -7.76 33.33 7.05
N VAL A 200 -6.90 33.94 6.23
CA VAL A 200 -6.45 35.34 6.35
C VAL A 200 -6.29 35.90 4.94
N ASP A 201 -7.16 36.81 4.53
CA ASP A 201 -7.17 37.38 3.18
C ASP A 201 -7.75 38.82 3.17
N ARG A 202 -7.82 39.43 1.98
CA ARG A 202 -8.41 40.78 1.76
C ARG A 202 -7.83 41.83 2.71
N ILE A 203 -6.51 41.95 2.71
CA ILE A 203 -5.79 42.83 3.64
C ILE A 203 -5.62 44.22 3.00
N ASP A 204 -6.14 45.25 3.67
CA ASP A 204 -5.87 46.65 3.35
C ASP A 204 -4.90 47.24 4.37
N ARG A 205 -3.84 47.88 3.87
CA ARG A 205 -2.80 48.50 4.69
C ARG A 205 -2.64 49.97 4.32
N ASP A 206 -2.31 50.79 5.30
CA ASP A 206 -1.88 52.16 5.04
C ASP A 206 -0.44 52.23 4.50
N GLU A 207 -0.01 53.43 4.14
CA GLU A 207 1.34 53.73 3.64
C GLU A 207 2.45 53.36 4.64
N THR A 208 2.10 53.26 5.93
CA THR A 208 3.01 52.83 6.99
C THR A 208 2.92 51.33 7.27
N GLY A 209 2.19 50.55 6.48
CA GLY A 209 2.04 49.10 6.64
C GLY A 209 1.16 48.66 7.81
N ARG A 210 0.44 49.56 8.49
CA ARG A 210 -0.57 49.19 9.49
C ARG A 210 -1.82 48.67 8.80
N ILE A 211 -2.44 47.66 9.41
CA ILE A 211 -3.66 47.06 8.88
C ILE A 211 -4.85 47.99 9.15
N ARG A 212 -5.48 48.47 8.08
CA ARG A 212 -6.76 49.20 8.10
C ARG A 212 -7.91 48.21 8.21
N SER A 213 -7.88 47.18 7.37
CA SER A 213 -8.87 46.11 7.34
C SER A 213 -8.21 44.78 7.00
N ILE A 214 -8.67 43.70 7.61
CA ILE A 214 -8.24 42.33 7.31
C ILE A 214 -9.44 41.39 7.48
N ARG A 215 -9.59 40.42 6.59
CA ARG A 215 -10.60 39.38 6.75
C ARG A 215 -9.95 38.12 7.31
N ILE A 216 -10.43 37.68 8.48
CA ILE A 216 -9.98 36.45 9.16
C ILE A 216 -11.20 35.56 9.41
N GLY A 217 -11.17 34.32 8.94
CA GLY A 217 -12.32 33.40 9.10
C GLY A 217 -13.64 33.97 8.55
N GLY A 218 -13.57 34.71 7.44
CA GLY A 218 -14.73 35.34 6.81
C GLY A 218 -15.25 36.64 7.45
N ARG A 219 -14.66 37.10 8.56
CA ARG A 219 -15.06 38.34 9.26
C ARG A 219 -14.01 39.43 9.08
N PHE A 220 -14.46 40.67 8.90
CA PHE A 220 -13.58 41.83 8.81
C PHE A 220 -13.22 42.39 10.18
N PHE A 221 -11.95 42.73 10.35
CA PHE A 221 -11.41 43.39 11.53
C PHE A 221 -10.52 44.55 11.11
N THR A 222 -10.44 45.58 11.95
CA THR A 222 -9.38 46.58 11.87
C THR A 222 -8.11 46.03 12.51
N GLY A 223 -6.94 46.56 12.12
CA GLY A 223 -5.67 46.16 12.75
C GLY A 223 -5.63 46.47 14.25
N LYS A 224 -6.38 47.48 14.73
CA LYS A 224 -6.52 47.79 16.16
C LYS A 224 -7.29 46.69 16.89
N GLN A 225 -8.41 46.24 16.33
CA GLN A 225 -9.18 45.14 16.92
C GLN A 225 -8.33 43.87 17.04
N ILE A 226 -7.60 43.49 15.99
CA ILE A 226 -6.72 42.31 16.06
C ILE A 226 -5.61 42.50 17.09
N LYS A 227 -4.98 43.68 17.13
CA LYS A 227 -3.98 44.01 18.13
C LYS A 227 -4.53 43.78 19.55
N ASP A 228 -5.68 44.37 19.85
CA ASP A 228 -6.27 44.33 21.19
C ASP A 228 -6.77 42.92 21.55
N ILE A 229 -7.37 42.20 20.60
CA ILE A 229 -7.92 40.84 20.81
C ILE A 229 -6.82 39.78 20.97
N LEU A 230 -5.77 39.83 20.14
CA LEU A 230 -4.69 38.83 20.12
C LEU A 230 -3.48 39.22 20.98
N GLY A 231 -3.52 40.39 21.63
CA GLY A 231 -2.43 40.86 22.48
C GLY A 231 -1.16 41.23 21.71
N LEU A 232 -1.29 41.74 20.48
CA LEU A 232 -0.13 42.20 19.70
C LEU A 232 0.33 43.57 20.20
N ASN A 233 1.61 43.88 20.00
CA ASN A 233 2.15 45.19 20.37
C ASN A 233 1.68 46.32 19.44
N SER A 234 1.35 46.00 18.18
CA SER A 234 1.04 46.98 17.13
C SER A 234 0.01 46.44 16.14
N SER A 235 -0.68 47.35 15.42
CA SER A 235 -1.49 47.04 14.24
C SER A 235 -0.68 46.90 12.94
N ARG A 236 0.65 47.07 13.02
CA ARG A 236 1.63 46.84 11.95
C ARG A 236 2.31 45.49 12.19
N PHE A 237 1.71 44.41 11.69
CA PHE A 237 2.20 43.05 11.88
C PHE A 237 2.09 42.21 10.60
N GLY A 238 2.86 41.14 10.55
CA GLY A 238 2.83 40.06 9.56
C GLY A 238 2.59 38.71 10.23
N TRP A 239 2.60 37.63 9.46
CA TRP A 239 2.44 36.27 9.99
C TRP A 239 3.10 35.25 9.05
N ASP A 240 3.61 34.17 9.63
CA ASP A 240 4.11 33.00 8.91
C ASP A 240 3.40 31.74 9.42
N PRO A 241 2.99 30.81 8.54
CA PRO A 241 2.62 29.48 8.98
C PRO A 241 3.86 28.79 9.56
N VAL A 242 3.71 28.21 10.76
CA VAL A 242 4.79 27.43 11.39
C VAL A 242 4.70 25.96 10.97
N ALA A 243 3.50 25.44 10.77
CA ALA A 243 3.23 24.08 10.32
C ALA A 243 1.99 24.05 9.42
N ILE A 244 1.91 23.03 8.57
CA ILE A 244 0.73 22.71 7.76
C ILE A 244 0.18 21.37 8.25
N ARG A 245 -1.12 21.33 8.56
CA ARG A 245 -1.84 20.09 8.85
C ARG A 245 -2.31 19.45 7.54
N PHE A 246 -1.87 18.22 7.29
CA PHE A 246 -2.39 17.39 6.21
C PHE A 246 -3.42 16.42 6.76
N ASN A 247 -4.62 16.43 6.17
CA ASN A 247 -5.64 15.42 6.42
C ASN A 247 -5.49 14.34 5.33
N VAL A 248 -5.13 13.13 5.74
CA VAL A 248 -4.83 12.01 4.84
C VAL A 248 -5.91 10.96 5.01
N ARG A 249 -6.33 10.34 3.90
CA ARG A 249 -7.34 9.29 3.90
C ARG A 249 -6.77 8.02 3.30
N GLY A 250 -6.84 6.91 4.05
CA GLY A 250 -6.22 5.65 3.70
C GLY A 250 -4.74 5.54 4.08
N SER A 251 -4.16 4.38 3.77
CA SER A 251 -2.78 4.00 4.07
C SER A 251 -2.31 2.91 3.09
N GLY A 252 -1.24 3.23 2.36
CA GLY A 252 -0.59 2.39 1.35
C GLY A 252 -0.81 2.87 -0.09
N GLU A 253 -0.35 2.09 -1.06
CA GLU A 253 -0.22 2.52 -2.47
C GLU A 253 -1.53 2.58 -3.26
N GLY A 254 -2.63 2.05 -2.71
CA GLY A 254 -3.94 2.06 -3.35
C GLY A 254 -4.15 0.98 -4.43
N LEU A 255 -3.14 0.17 -4.73
CA LEU A 255 -3.25 -0.94 -5.69
C LEU A 255 -3.83 -2.21 -5.07
N GLY A 256 -4.70 -2.87 -5.83
CA GLY A 256 -5.23 -4.20 -5.51
C GLY A 256 -6.06 -4.24 -4.22
N MET A 257 -5.80 -5.23 -3.36
CA MET A 257 -6.69 -5.53 -2.24
C MET A 257 -6.48 -4.61 -1.04
N CYS A 258 -7.57 -3.99 -0.57
CA CYS A 258 -7.57 -3.26 0.69
C CYS A 258 -7.79 -4.24 1.86
N LEU A 259 -6.83 -4.36 2.77
CA LEU A 259 -6.85 -5.33 3.89
C LEU A 259 -8.04 -5.10 4.83
N TYR A 260 -8.26 -3.87 5.31
CA TYR A 260 -9.42 -3.57 6.16
C TYR A 260 -10.75 -3.73 5.43
N GLY A 261 -10.77 -3.43 4.13
CA GLY A 261 -11.96 -3.63 3.31
C GLY A 261 -12.26 -5.12 3.12
N ALA A 262 -11.25 -5.96 2.88
CA ALA A 262 -11.37 -7.40 2.84
C ALA A 262 -11.87 -7.97 4.17
N ASN A 263 -11.36 -7.47 5.30
CA ASN A 263 -11.83 -7.86 6.63
C ASN A 263 -13.31 -7.54 6.83
N SER A 264 -13.76 -6.33 6.50
CA SER A 264 -15.17 -5.96 6.63
C SER A 264 -16.08 -6.73 5.66
N MET A 265 -15.59 -7.07 4.46
CA MET A 265 -16.31 -7.97 3.55
C MET A 265 -16.47 -9.37 4.17
N ALA A 266 -15.41 -9.92 4.76
CA ALA A 266 -15.45 -11.21 5.45
C ALA A 266 -16.40 -11.20 6.65
N GLN A 267 -16.42 -10.12 7.45
CA GLN A 267 -17.39 -9.92 8.53
C GLN A 267 -18.85 -9.92 8.04
N GLN A 268 -19.07 -9.54 6.77
CA GLN A 268 -20.38 -9.59 6.11
C GLN A 268 -20.63 -10.93 5.40
N GLY A 269 -19.86 -11.97 5.70
CA GLY A 269 -20.03 -13.33 5.18
C GLY A 269 -19.52 -13.55 3.75
N LYS A 270 -18.72 -12.63 3.20
CA LYS A 270 -18.10 -12.83 1.89
C LYS A 270 -16.95 -13.82 1.99
N SER A 271 -16.89 -14.73 1.02
CA SER A 271 -15.77 -15.68 0.92
C SER A 271 -14.50 -14.98 0.43
N TYR A 272 -13.33 -15.60 0.66
CA TYR A 272 -12.07 -15.10 0.13
C TYR A 272 -12.09 -14.99 -1.41
N ILE A 273 -12.84 -15.85 -2.10
CA ILE A 273 -13.03 -15.79 -3.56
C ILE A 273 -13.77 -14.51 -3.94
N ASP A 274 -14.86 -14.18 -3.24
CA ASP A 274 -15.62 -12.94 -3.47
C ASP A 274 -14.75 -11.71 -3.22
N ILE A 275 -13.94 -11.74 -2.16
CA ILE A 275 -13.01 -10.66 -1.80
C ILE A 275 -11.97 -10.46 -2.91
N LEU A 276 -11.32 -11.53 -3.36
CA LEU A 276 -10.29 -11.44 -4.41
C LEU A 276 -10.89 -10.96 -5.73
N LYS A 277 -12.04 -11.49 -6.15
CA LYS A 277 -12.74 -11.05 -7.37
C LYS A 277 -13.29 -9.63 -7.29
N TYR A 278 -13.49 -9.11 -6.09
CA TYR A 278 -13.89 -7.72 -5.89
C TYR A 278 -12.72 -6.76 -6.15
N TYR A 279 -11.53 -7.07 -5.63
CA TYR A 279 -10.37 -6.17 -5.71
C TYR A 279 -9.51 -6.35 -6.96
N TYR A 280 -9.48 -7.55 -7.53
CA TYR A 280 -8.75 -7.85 -8.76
C TYR A 280 -9.76 -8.17 -9.86
N THR A 281 -9.65 -7.48 -11.00
CA THR A 281 -10.59 -7.64 -12.12
C THR A 281 -10.04 -8.60 -13.17
N ASN A 282 -10.90 -9.26 -13.94
CA ASN A 282 -10.49 -10.20 -15.01
C ASN A 282 -9.53 -11.31 -14.52
N ILE A 283 -9.75 -11.81 -13.30
CA ILE A 283 -8.95 -12.87 -12.70
C ILE A 283 -9.68 -14.21 -12.66
N ASP A 284 -8.89 -15.27 -12.70
CA ASP A 284 -9.27 -16.63 -12.36
C ASP A 284 -8.54 -17.05 -11.08
N ILE A 285 -9.20 -17.86 -10.26
CA ILE A 285 -8.62 -18.44 -9.05
C ILE A 285 -8.52 -19.94 -9.27
N GLY A 286 -7.31 -20.47 -9.13
CA GLY A 286 -7.01 -21.87 -9.42
C GLY A 286 -5.85 -22.37 -8.59
N ASN A 287 -5.50 -23.63 -8.75
CA ASN A 287 -4.34 -24.20 -8.08
C ASN A 287 -3.06 -23.99 -8.89
N ILE A 288 -1.93 -23.93 -8.21
CA ILE A 288 -0.60 -24.01 -8.82
C ILE A 288 -0.55 -25.31 -9.63
N ASP A 289 -0.26 -25.16 -10.92
CA ASP A 289 -0.06 -26.29 -11.82
C ASP A 289 1.43 -26.35 -12.15
N ILE A 290 2.14 -27.31 -11.56
CA ILE A 290 3.54 -27.56 -11.90
C ILE A 290 3.53 -28.52 -13.10
N ALA A 291 4.21 -28.15 -14.18
CA ALA A 291 4.45 -29.08 -15.27
C ALA A 291 5.17 -30.31 -14.73
N ASP A 292 4.58 -31.49 -14.91
CA ASP A 292 5.20 -32.78 -14.60
C ASP A 292 5.72 -33.43 -15.88
N ASP A 293 6.50 -34.51 -15.73
CA ASP A 293 7.08 -35.23 -16.88
C ASP A 293 5.99 -35.78 -17.83
N ALA A 294 4.75 -35.94 -17.36
CA ALA A 294 3.62 -36.42 -18.16
C ALA A 294 2.98 -35.29 -19.00
N MET A 295 3.03 -34.04 -18.53
CA MET A 295 2.51 -32.87 -19.24
C MET A 295 3.52 -31.69 -19.18
N PRO A 296 4.66 -31.79 -19.88
CA PRO A 296 5.75 -30.80 -19.78
C PRO A 296 5.36 -29.40 -20.28
N LEU A 297 4.27 -29.29 -21.03
CA LEU A 297 3.76 -28.04 -21.61
C LEU A 297 2.49 -27.51 -20.91
N LYS A 298 2.07 -28.11 -19.80
CA LYS A 298 0.87 -27.71 -19.09
C LYS A 298 1.01 -26.29 -18.55
N GLY A 299 0.01 -25.44 -18.78
CA GLY A 299 0.03 -24.02 -18.37
C GLY A 299 0.87 -23.10 -19.27
N LYS A 300 1.54 -23.61 -20.32
CA LYS A 300 2.19 -22.77 -21.33
C LYS A 300 1.17 -22.33 -22.38
N ALA A 301 0.99 -21.01 -22.52
CA ALA A 301 0.21 -20.44 -23.61
C ALA A 301 1.11 -20.25 -24.84
N PHE A 302 0.87 -21.02 -25.90
CA PHE A 302 1.56 -20.85 -27.16
C PHE A 302 0.80 -19.84 -28.03
N VAL A 303 1.49 -18.77 -28.43
CA VAL A 303 1.03 -17.93 -29.52
C VAL A 303 1.56 -18.57 -30.80
N ILE A 304 0.67 -19.22 -31.55
CA ILE A 304 0.99 -19.71 -32.88
C ILE A 304 0.80 -18.52 -33.81
N ASP A 305 1.89 -17.90 -34.23
CA ASP A 305 1.85 -16.94 -35.32
C ASP A 305 1.60 -17.73 -36.62
N ALA A 306 0.47 -17.47 -37.26
CA ALA A 306 0.17 -18.06 -38.56
C ALA A 306 1.08 -17.38 -39.58
N GLY A 307 2.29 -17.93 -39.74
CA GLY A 307 3.24 -17.46 -40.73
C GLY A 307 2.54 -17.26 -42.06
N HIS A 308 2.63 -16.05 -42.60
CA HIS A 308 2.23 -15.79 -43.99
C HIS A 308 2.97 -16.79 -44.86
N GLY A 309 2.25 -17.76 -45.41
CA GLY A 309 2.78 -18.66 -46.43
C GLY A 309 3.30 -17.80 -47.57
N GLY A 310 4.62 -17.76 -47.72
CA GLY A 310 5.25 -17.10 -48.85
C GLY A 310 4.81 -17.75 -50.15
N GLU A 311 4.54 -16.93 -51.15
CA GLU A 311 4.49 -17.35 -52.56
C GLU A 311 5.88 -17.79 -53.05
#